data_AF-A0A2V9ZUA9-F1
#
_entry.id   AF-A0A2V9ZUA9-F1
#
_cell.length_a   1.000
_cell.length_b   1.000
_cell.length_c   1.000
_cell.angle_alpha   90.00
_cell.angle_beta   90.00
_cell.angle_gamma   90.00
#
_symmetry.space_group_name_H-M   'P 1'
#
loop_
_entity.id
_entity.type
_entity.pdbx_description
1 polymer ?
#
loop_
_entity_poly.entity_id
_entity_poly.type
_entity_poly.pdbx_seq_one_letter_code
_entity_poly.pdbx_strand_id
1 'polypeptide(L)'
;QTSEQPGGQRAGKKVVLEQADVDIIKAQASLVKYVCRETVKRPGIAYADRMVGTAAIRGVCPEYGEMRNEVASEGRWLTASDELERRRVVFLGGRLREQLFSGRPAVGETVQIGGVRFTVVGVMERKIQMSNYFSSDDESAWIPYSAAGDLWNTRYASVLVFAPVAPQFEIKAEAQVLAALATRQQFSPTDK
;
A
#
# COMPACT_ATOMS: atom_id res chain seq x y z
N GLN A 1 13.52 3.62 15.82
CA GLN A 1 14.23 4.87 16.21
C GLN A 1 15.69 4.47 16.14
N THR A 2 16.53 5.17 15.40
CA THR A 2 17.95 4.77 15.25
C THR A 2 18.67 4.87 16.59
N SER A 3 19.25 3.77 17.07
CA SER A 3 19.84 3.64 18.40
C SER A 3 21.37 3.72 18.41
N GLU A 4 22.08 3.45 17.31
CA GLU A 4 23.55 3.48 17.27
C GLU A 4 24.13 3.78 15.87
N GLN A 5 25.03 4.77 15.75
CA GLN A 5 26.23 4.67 14.89
C GLN A 5 27.32 5.72 15.21
N PRO A 6 28.60 5.44 14.85
CA PRO A 6 29.75 6.29 15.13
C PRO A 6 29.85 7.43 14.11
N GLY A 7 30.08 8.66 14.58
CA GLY A 7 30.26 9.82 13.69
C GLY A 7 29.63 11.14 14.11
N GLY A 8 29.07 11.26 15.31
CA GLY A 8 28.89 12.57 15.96
C GLY A 8 27.84 13.53 15.37
N GLN A 9 26.86 13.06 14.58
CA GLN A 9 25.66 13.85 14.28
C GLN A 9 24.37 13.14 14.72
N ARG A 10 23.38 13.96 15.10
CA ARG A 10 22.31 13.73 16.08
C ARG A 10 21.57 12.39 15.96
N ALA A 11 21.64 11.57 17.02
CA ALA A 11 20.65 10.54 17.31
C ALA A 11 19.22 11.12 17.25
N GLY A 12 18.30 10.40 16.59
CA GLY A 12 16.87 10.76 16.56
C GLY A 12 16.31 11.28 15.23
N LYS A 13 17.03 11.19 14.10
CA LYS A 13 16.44 11.51 12.78
C LYS A 13 15.33 10.51 12.46
N LYS A 14 14.10 11.01 12.30
CA LYS A 14 12.96 10.19 11.85
C LYS A 14 13.18 9.77 10.41
N VAL A 15 13.33 8.46 10.17
CA VAL A 15 13.30 7.88 8.83
C VAL A 15 11.90 8.10 8.25
N VAL A 16 11.84 8.66 7.05
CA VAL A 16 10.60 8.92 6.31
C VAL A 16 10.67 8.23 4.96
N LEU A 17 9.56 7.68 4.50
CA LEU A 17 9.54 6.89 3.26
C LEU A 17 8.88 7.72 2.17
N GLU A 18 9.64 8.15 1.16
CA GLU A 18 9.16 9.03 0.08
C GLU A 18 9.51 8.47 -1.31
N GLN A 19 9.08 9.15 -2.38
CA GLN A 19 9.30 8.65 -3.74
C GLN A 19 10.79 8.44 -4.05
N ALA A 20 11.66 9.33 -3.56
CA ALA A 20 13.10 9.22 -3.75
C ALA A 20 13.70 7.93 -3.12
N ASP A 21 13.07 7.35 -2.10
CA ASP A 21 13.48 6.04 -1.57
C ASP A 21 13.17 4.92 -2.55
N VAL A 22 12.01 4.95 -3.19
CA VAL A 22 11.65 3.98 -4.22
C VAL A 22 12.61 4.08 -5.40
N ASP A 23 12.94 5.30 -5.81
CA ASP A 23 13.81 5.54 -6.96
C ASP A 23 15.24 5.01 -6.70
N ILE A 24 15.78 5.24 -5.49
CA ILE A 24 17.11 4.71 -5.14
C ILE A 24 17.12 3.19 -4.99
N ILE A 25 16.05 2.60 -4.45
CA ILE A 25 15.91 1.14 -4.35
C ILE A 25 15.86 0.53 -5.75
N LYS A 26 15.07 1.09 -6.67
CA LYS A 26 15.02 0.62 -8.07
C LYS A 26 16.37 0.71 -8.77
N ALA A 27 17.17 1.72 -8.45
CA ALA A 27 18.48 1.92 -9.06
C ALA A 27 19.58 1.01 -8.49
N GLN A 28 19.50 0.65 -7.21
CA GLN A 28 20.62 -0.01 -6.50
C GLN A 28 20.33 -1.44 -6.03
N ALA A 29 19.06 -1.79 -5.80
CA ALA A 29 18.66 -3.09 -5.27
C ALA A 29 18.28 -4.05 -6.41
N SER A 30 19.28 -4.61 -7.09
CA SER A 30 19.10 -5.49 -8.25
C SER A 30 18.31 -6.78 -7.96
N LEU A 31 18.17 -7.18 -6.69
CA LEU A 31 17.38 -8.34 -6.28
C LEU A 31 15.92 -8.00 -5.95
N VAL A 32 15.52 -6.74 -6.06
CA VAL A 32 14.14 -6.29 -5.87
C VAL A 32 13.43 -6.23 -7.22
N LYS A 33 12.38 -7.04 -7.38
CA LYS A 33 11.53 -7.04 -8.58
C LYS A 33 10.58 -5.85 -8.58
N TYR A 34 9.90 -5.65 -7.46
CA TYR A 34 8.95 -4.56 -7.27
C TYR A 34 9.20 -3.89 -5.93
N VAL A 35 8.97 -2.58 -5.88
CA VAL A 35 8.96 -1.79 -4.65
C VAL A 35 7.89 -0.72 -4.78
N CYS A 36 7.06 -0.61 -3.75
CA CYS A 36 5.94 0.29 -3.72
C CYS A 36 5.81 1.00 -2.39
N ARG A 37 5.43 2.27 -2.48
CA ARG A 37 4.92 3.00 -1.32
C ARG A 37 3.51 2.51 -1.02
N GLU A 38 3.24 2.31 0.26
CA GLU A 38 1.89 2.09 0.77
C GLU A 38 1.57 3.19 1.79
N THR A 39 0.39 3.78 1.65
CA THR A 39 -0.18 4.67 2.67
C THR A 39 -1.46 4.07 3.21
N VAL A 40 -1.63 4.04 4.52
CA VAL A 40 -2.81 3.46 5.16
C VAL A 40 -3.49 4.47 6.07
N LYS A 41 -4.78 4.71 5.85
CA LYS A 41 -5.65 5.55 6.69
C LYS A 41 -7.02 4.93 6.86
N ARG A 42 -7.80 5.43 7.82
CA ARG A 42 -9.17 4.98 8.10
C ARG A 42 -10.15 6.17 8.07
N PRO A 43 -10.34 6.85 6.92
CA PRO A 43 -11.25 7.99 6.81
C PRO A 43 -12.74 7.58 6.79
N GLY A 44 -13.04 6.28 6.85
CA GLY A 44 -14.37 5.73 6.62
C GLY A 44 -14.70 5.57 5.14
N ILE A 45 -15.46 4.52 4.84
CA ILE A 45 -16.01 4.22 3.51
C ILE A 45 -17.52 4.00 3.64
N ALA A 46 -18.30 4.57 2.73
CA ALA A 46 -19.75 4.52 2.75
C ALA A 46 -20.35 4.20 1.38
N TYR A 47 -21.48 3.51 1.41
CA TYR A 47 -22.34 3.22 0.26
C TYR A 47 -23.80 3.35 0.69
N ALA A 48 -24.55 4.23 0.03
CA ALA A 48 -25.91 4.59 0.43
C ALA A 48 -25.99 4.94 1.94
N ASP A 49 -26.79 4.20 2.71
CA ASP A 49 -27.01 4.35 4.15
C ASP A 49 -26.00 3.57 5.01
N ARG A 50 -25.09 2.80 4.41
CA ARG A 50 -24.10 1.97 5.11
C ARG A 50 -22.74 2.63 5.14
N MET A 51 -22.08 2.53 6.29
CA MET A 51 -20.75 3.06 6.51
C MET A 51 -19.90 2.09 7.32
N VAL A 52 -18.64 1.94 6.93
CA VAL A 52 -17.61 1.22 7.68
C VAL A 52 -16.49 2.20 8.04
N GLY A 53 -16.46 2.64 9.30
CA GLY A 53 -15.46 3.60 9.79
C GLY A 53 -14.08 3.00 10.03
N THR A 54 -14.01 1.67 10.23
CA THR A 54 -12.77 0.98 10.62
C THR A 54 -11.97 0.42 9.44
N ALA A 55 -12.51 0.45 8.22
CA ALA A 55 -11.85 -0.11 7.05
C ALA A 55 -10.50 0.57 6.78
N ALA A 56 -9.47 -0.23 6.46
CA ALA A 56 -8.19 0.34 6.01
C ALA A 56 -8.33 0.74 4.56
N ILE A 57 -8.08 2.00 4.27
CA ILE A 57 -7.94 2.50 2.91
C ILE A 57 -6.44 2.60 2.63
N ARG A 58 -5.99 1.74 1.71
CA ARG A 58 -4.60 1.57 1.32
C ARG A 58 -4.38 2.23 -0.05
N GLY A 59 -3.57 3.28 -0.09
CA GLY A 59 -3.05 3.82 -1.35
C GLY A 59 -1.83 3.01 -1.76
N VAL A 60 -1.86 2.39 -2.94
CA VAL A 60 -0.82 1.46 -3.41
C VAL A 60 -0.53 1.61 -4.90
N CYS A 61 0.64 1.14 -5.32
CA CYS A 61 0.95 0.94 -6.74
C CYS A 61 0.14 -0.24 -7.33
N PRO A 62 0.02 -0.33 -8.67
CA PRO A 62 -0.59 -1.48 -9.34
C PRO A 62 0.10 -2.81 -9.02
N GLU A 63 1.44 -2.84 -8.96
CA GLU A 63 2.25 -4.05 -8.74
C GLU A 63 1.99 -4.68 -7.35
N TYR A 64 1.41 -3.93 -6.41
CA TYR A 64 1.02 -4.43 -5.10
C TYR A 64 0.12 -5.66 -5.20
N GLY A 65 -0.74 -5.73 -6.22
CA GLY A 65 -1.60 -6.90 -6.43
C GLY A 65 -0.82 -8.17 -6.68
N GLU A 66 0.28 -8.11 -7.43
CA GLU A 66 1.17 -9.27 -7.61
C GLU A 66 1.96 -9.56 -6.33
N MET A 67 2.49 -8.53 -5.66
CA MET A 67 3.28 -8.69 -4.43
C MET A 67 2.50 -9.33 -3.28
N ARG A 68 1.20 -9.05 -3.19
CA ARG A 68 0.32 -9.47 -2.08
C ARG A 68 -0.73 -10.50 -2.49
N ASN A 69 -0.70 -10.95 -3.75
CA ASN A 69 -1.67 -11.88 -4.31
C ASN A 69 -3.13 -11.38 -4.18
N GLU A 70 -3.33 -10.10 -4.51
CA GLU A 70 -4.63 -9.45 -4.57
C GLU A 70 -5.26 -9.74 -5.93
N VAL A 71 -6.10 -10.78 -5.95
CA VAL A 71 -6.75 -11.28 -7.16
C VAL A 71 -8.22 -10.92 -7.11
N ALA A 72 -8.69 -10.26 -8.16
CA ALA A 72 -10.10 -9.96 -8.33
C ALA A 72 -10.90 -11.25 -8.56
N SER A 73 -11.96 -11.46 -7.78
CA SER A 73 -12.96 -12.48 -8.09
C SER A 73 -14.05 -11.94 -9.02
N GLU A 74 -14.37 -10.64 -8.89
CA GLU A 74 -15.21 -9.91 -9.83
C GLU A 74 -14.52 -8.60 -10.24
N GLY A 75 -14.68 -8.19 -11.49
CA GLY A 75 -14.09 -6.97 -12.03
C GLY A 75 -12.58 -7.11 -12.28
N ARG A 76 -11.79 -6.13 -11.82
CA ARG A 76 -10.34 -6.07 -12.02
C ARG A 76 -9.60 -5.45 -10.85
N TRP A 77 -8.31 -5.75 -10.75
CA TRP A 77 -7.37 -5.02 -9.91
C TRP A 77 -7.06 -3.62 -10.48
N LEU A 78 -6.35 -2.81 -9.69
CA LEU A 78 -5.79 -1.52 -10.09
C LEU A 78 -4.79 -1.69 -11.24
N THR A 79 -4.74 -0.72 -12.15
CA THR A 79 -3.88 -0.74 -13.34
C THR A 79 -2.89 0.41 -13.35
N ALA A 80 -1.83 0.29 -14.17
CA ALA A 80 -0.88 1.38 -14.41
C ALA A 80 -1.54 2.67 -14.91
N SER A 81 -2.59 2.56 -15.74
CA SER A 81 -3.37 3.71 -16.19
C SER A 81 -4.18 4.36 -15.05
N ASP A 82 -4.72 3.58 -14.11
CA ASP A 82 -5.40 4.16 -12.94
C ASP A 82 -4.43 4.98 -12.07
N GLU A 83 -3.20 4.48 -11.89
CA GLU A 83 -2.15 5.19 -11.15
C GLU A 83 -1.69 6.44 -11.90
N LEU A 84 -1.36 6.33 -13.19
CA LEU A 84 -0.84 7.42 -14.02
C LEU A 84 -1.85 8.56 -14.18
N GLU A 85 -3.11 8.22 -14.44
CA GLU A 85 -4.20 9.20 -14.62
C GLU A 85 -4.87 9.58 -13.31
N ARG A 86 -4.37 9.07 -12.18
CA ARG A 86 -4.89 9.39 -10.83
C ARG A 86 -6.39 9.12 -10.72
N ARG A 87 -6.84 8.00 -11.29
CA ARG A 87 -8.27 7.64 -11.34
C ARG A 87 -8.80 7.33 -9.96
N ARG A 88 -10.00 7.84 -9.66
CA ARG A 88 -10.72 7.55 -8.41
C ARG A 88 -11.45 6.21 -8.51
N VAL A 89 -10.67 5.15 -8.48
CA VAL A 89 -11.16 3.76 -8.49
C VAL A 89 -10.77 3.06 -7.20
N VAL A 90 -11.56 2.09 -6.79
CA VAL A 90 -11.32 1.31 -5.58
C VAL A 90 -11.51 -0.18 -5.83
N PHE A 91 -10.63 -0.98 -5.24
CA PHE A 91 -10.76 -2.42 -5.12
C PHE A 91 -11.14 -2.77 -3.68
N LEU A 92 -12.10 -3.67 -3.47
CA LEU A 92 -12.61 -3.99 -2.12
C LEU A 92 -12.24 -5.40 -1.65
N GLY A 93 -11.88 -5.49 -0.37
CA GLY A 93 -11.84 -6.75 0.39
C GLY A 93 -13.22 -7.42 0.43
N GLY A 94 -13.24 -8.76 0.54
CA GLY A 94 -14.47 -9.55 0.48
C GLY A 94 -15.45 -9.20 1.61
N ARG A 95 -14.99 -9.19 2.85
CA ARG A 95 -15.80 -8.80 4.02
C ARG A 95 -16.22 -7.33 3.98
N LEU A 96 -15.36 -6.43 3.51
CA LEU A 96 -15.73 -5.04 3.34
C LEU A 96 -16.86 -4.88 2.30
N ARG A 97 -16.78 -5.60 1.18
CA ARG A 97 -17.86 -5.68 0.18
C ARG A 97 -19.16 -6.19 0.81
N GLU A 98 -19.11 -7.27 1.61
CA GLU A 98 -20.29 -7.78 2.30
C GLU A 98 -20.94 -6.73 3.22
N GLN A 99 -20.15 -6.00 3.98
CA GLN A 99 -20.64 -4.96 4.89
C GLN A 99 -21.32 -3.80 4.16
N LEU A 100 -20.75 -3.36 3.03
CA LEU A 100 -21.28 -2.23 2.25
C LEU A 100 -22.45 -2.62 1.35
N PHE A 101 -22.36 -3.77 0.68
CA PHE A 101 -23.30 -4.15 -0.38
C PHE A 101 -24.30 -5.21 0.05
N SER A 102 -24.10 -5.89 1.18
CA SER A 102 -24.93 -7.01 1.67
C SER A 102 -25.09 -8.11 0.62
N GLY A 103 -23.98 -8.52 0.00
CA GLY A 103 -23.96 -9.55 -1.04
C GLY A 103 -24.43 -9.08 -2.43
N ARG A 104 -24.94 -7.85 -2.58
CA ARG A 104 -25.25 -7.28 -3.90
C ARG A 104 -23.99 -7.10 -4.76
N PRO A 105 -24.13 -7.02 -6.09
CA PRO A 105 -23.02 -6.63 -6.97
C PRO A 105 -22.44 -5.28 -6.53
N ALA A 106 -21.12 -5.20 -6.47
CA ALA A 106 -20.40 -3.99 -6.06
C ALA A 106 -19.66 -3.32 -7.22
N VAL A 107 -19.19 -4.10 -8.21
CA VAL A 107 -18.41 -3.57 -9.34
C VAL A 107 -19.28 -2.62 -10.18
N GLY A 108 -18.73 -1.45 -10.50
CA GLY A 108 -19.42 -0.36 -11.20
C GLY A 108 -20.11 0.64 -10.28
N GLU A 109 -20.37 0.28 -9.03
CA GLU A 109 -21.01 1.17 -8.05
C GLU A 109 -20.04 2.25 -7.56
N THR A 110 -20.61 3.33 -7.04
CA THR A 110 -19.84 4.43 -6.43
C THR A 110 -19.91 4.37 -4.92
N VAL A 111 -18.75 4.34 -4.27
CA VAL A 111 -18.60 4.49 -2.81
C VAL A 111 -18.04 5.87 -2.47
N GLN A 112 -18.28 6.34 -1.26
CA GLN A 112 -17.64 7.54 -0.72
C GLN A 112 -16.58 7.14 0.28
N ILE A 113 -15.34 7.59 0.07
CA ILE A 113 -14.21 7.36 0.98
C ILE A 113 -13.77 8.72 1.49
N GLY A 114 -13.87 8.97 2.79
CA GLY A 114 -13.56 10.29 3.36
C GLY A 114 -14.29 11.46 2.69
N GLY A 115 -15.52 11.23 2.19
CA GLY A 115 -16.31 12.23 1.47
C GLY A 115 -16.02 12.37 -0.04
N VAL A 116 -15.03 11.67 -0.58
CA VAL A 116 -14.71 11.68 -2.02
C VAL A 116 -15.26 10.42 -2.69
N ARG A 117 -15.78 10.57 -3.91
CA ARG A 117 -16.39 9.47 -4.69
C ARG A 117 -15.33 8.63 -5.41
N PHE A 118 -15.46 7.31 -5.29
CA PHE A 118 -14.65 6.31 -5.99
C PHE A 118 -15.55 5.28 -6.66
N THR A 119 -15.19 4.84 -7.86
CA THR A 119 -15.86 3.73 -8.55
C THR A 119 -15.24 2.41 -8.15
N VAL A 120 -16.05 1.45 -7.73
CA VAL A 120 -15.60 0.09 -7.43
C VAL A 120 -15.26 -0.60 -8.75
N VAL A 121 -13.99 -0.95 -8.95
CA VAL A 121 -13.53 -1.61 -10.19
C VAL A 121 -13.33 -3.12 -10.03
N GLY A 122 -13.26 -3.60 -8.80
CA GLY A 122 -13.17 -5.02 -8.51
C GLY A 122 -13.31 -5.32 -7.02
N VAL A 123 -13.51 -6.60 -6.73
CA VAL A 123 -13.55 -7.14 -5.38
C VAL A 123 -12.80 -8.47 -5.33
N MET A 124 -12.27 -8.84 -4.18
CA MET A 124 -11.74 -10.19 -3.94
C MET A 124 -12.79 -11.10 -3.29
N GLU A 125 -12.60 -12.41 -3.44
CA GLU A 125 -13.24 -13.39 -2.56
C GLU A 125 -12.76 -13.21 -1.12
N ARG A 126 -13.58 -13.67 -0.17
CA ARG A 126 -13.15 -13.76 1.22
C ARG A 126 -11.94 -14.67 1.34
N LYS A 127 -10.90 -14.19 2.02
CA LYS A 127 -9.69 -14.96 2.31
C LYS A 127 -9.46 -14.99 3.82
N ILE A 128 -9.15 -16.19 4.34
CA ILE A 128 -8.58 -16.33 5.68
C ILE A 128 -7.08 -16.05 5.55
N GLN A 129 -6.62 -14.96 6.15
CA GLN A 129 -5.21 -14.60 6.13
C GLN A 129 -4.44 -15.10 7.35
N MET A 130 -3.27 -15.68 7.08
CA MET A 130 -2.34 -16.14 8.11
C MET A 130 -1.34 -15.06 8.55
N SER A 131 -1.16 -13.97 7.77
CA SER A 131 -0.26 -12.86 8.09
C SER A 131 -0.88 -11.53 7.67
N ASN A 132 -0.96 -10.61 8.63
CA ASN A 132 -1.52 -9.27 8.46
C ASN A 132 -0.53 -8.23 8.97
N TYR A 133 -0.28 -7.19 8.16
CA TYR A 133 0.30 -5.94 8.63
C TYR A 133 -0.74 -4.82 8.46
N PHE A 134 -0.93 -4.03 9.52
CA PHE A 134 -2.03 -3.07 9.75
C PHE A 134 -3.44 -3.64 9.94
N SER A 135 -3.97 -4.40 8.98
CA SER A 135 -5.31 -5.03 9.07
C SER A 135 -5.46 -6.17 8.07
N SER A 136 -6.52 -6.97 8.23
CA SER A 136 -6.92 -7.97 7.24
C SER A 136 -7.19 -7.33 5.89
N ASP A 137 -6.75 -7.97 4.81
CA ASP A 137 -7.06 -7.58 3.44
C ASP A 137 -8.57 -7.74 3.18
N ASP A 138 -9.23 -8.72 3.81
CA ASP A 138 -10.68 -8.93 3.71
C ASP A 138 -11.49 -7.69 4.21
N GLU A 139 -10.90 -6.90 5.11
CA GLU A 139 -11.49 -5.69 5.71
C GLU A 139 -10.87 -4.38 5.17
N SER A 140 -10.06 -4.46 4.11
CA SER A 140 -9.36 -3.34 3.50
C SER A 140 -9.97 -2.94 2.14
N ALA A 141 -9.65 -1.73 1.69
CA ALA A 141 -9.88 -1.26 0.34
C ALA A 141 -8.58 -0.67 -0.22
N TRP A 142 -8.38 -0.81 -1.53
CA TRP A 142 -7.19 -0.31 -2.22
C TRP A 142 -7.58 0.71 -3.26
N ILE A 143 -6.86 1.81 -3.27
CA ILE A 143 -6.96 2.88 -4.27
C ILE A 143 -5.55 3.12 -4.86
N PRO A 144 -5.45 3.69 -6.07
CA PRO A 144 -4.16 4.14 -6.59
C PRO A 144 -3.46 5.06 -5.59
N TYR A 145 -2.15 4.90 -5.42
CA TYR A 145 -1.35 5.71 -4.50
C TYR A 145 -1.45 7.19 -4.86
N SER A 146 -1.44 7.49 -6.16
CA SER A 146 -1.67 8.83 -6.68
C SER A 146 -3.04 9.38 -6.24
N ALA A 147 -4.12 8.58 -6.34
CA ALA A 147 -5.48 8.99 -5.97
C ALA A 147 -5.66 9.18 -4.45
N ALA A 148 -4.87 8.50 -3.61
CA ALA A 148 -4.87 8.73 -2.16
C ALA A 148 -4.49 10.17 -1.79
N GLY A 149 -3.74 10.87 -2.66
CA GLY A 149 -3.40 12.28 -2.49
C GLY A 149 -4.61 13.24 -2.55
N ASP A 150 -5.77 12.77 -3.03
CA ASP A 150 -7.02 13.53 -3.01
C ASP A 150 -7.72 13.47 -1.64
N LEU A 151 -7.31 12.53 -0.79
CA LEU A 151 -7.89 12.28 0.54
C LEU A 151 -6.99 12.78 1.67
N TRP A 152 -5.67 12.64 1.53
CA TRP A 152 -4.70 13.07 2.53
C TRP A 152 -3.32 13.34 1.92
N ASN A 153 -2.41 13.94 2.69
CA ASN A 153 -1.04 14.15 2.24
C ASN A 153 -0.26 12.82 2.13
N THR A 154 0.16 12.48 0.91
CA THR A 154 0.90 11.25 0.55
C THR A 154 2.39 11.49 0.30
N ARG A 155 2.95 12.60 0.80
CA ARG A 155 4.40 12.85 0.70
C ARG A 155 5.21 11.71 1.32
N TYR A 156 4.77 11.25 2.48
CA TYR A 156 5.40 10.15 3.21
C TYR A 156 4.49 8.93 3.26
N ALA A 157 5.02 7.79 2.86
CA ALA A 157 4.38 6.49 2.95
C ALA A 157 4.35 5.98 4.41
N SER A 158 3.37 5.12 4.70
CA SER A 158 3.30 4.38 5.96
C SER A 158 4.34 3.26 6.00
N VAL A 159 4.55 2.59 4.86
CA VAL A 159 5.51 1.50 4.71
C VAL A 159 5.98 1.40 3.25
N LEU A 160 7.13 0.76 3.03
CA LEU A 160 7.55 0.27 1.73
C LEU A 160 7.29 -1.22 1.67
N VAL A 161 6.61 -1.66 0.62
CA VAL A 161 6.39 -3.08 0.32
C VAL A 161 7.23 -3.42 -0.89
N PHE A 162 8.00 -4.51 -0.82
CA PHE A 162 8.83 -4.96 -1.93
C PHE A 162 8.69 -6.47 -2.14
N ALA A 163 8.98 -6.92 -3.35
CA ALA A 163 9.07 -8.33 -3.70
C ALA A 163 10.45 -8.63 -4.29
N PRO A 164 11.12 -9.71 -3.85
CA PRO A 164 12.38 -10.12 -4.45
C PRO A 164 12.17 -10.70 -5.86
N VAL A 165 13.23 -10.73 -6.66
CA VAL A 165 13.21 -11.37 -8.00
C VAL A 165 12.94 -12.87 -7.94
N ALA A 166 13.25 -13.52 -6.82
CA ALA A 166 12.84 -14.88 -6.50
C ALA A 166 12.86 -15.11 -4.97
N PRO A 167 12.07 -16.07 -4.44
CA PRO A 167 11.94 -16.28 -2.98
C PRO A 167 13.28 -16.50 -2.27
N GLN A 168 14.23 -17.23 -2.86
CA GLN A 168 15.55 -17.48 -2.26
C GLN A 168 16.41 -16.23 -2.07
N PHE A 169 16.02 -15.09 -2.67
CA PHE A 169 16.74 -13.83 -2.53
C PHE A 169 16.12 -12.89 -1.50
N GLU A 170 15.05 -13.26 -0.80
CA GLU A 170 14.32 -12.40 0.14
C GLU A 170 15.25 -11.67 1.12
N ILE A 171 16.09 -12.40 1.87
CA ILE A 171 17.03 -11.82 2.85
C ILE A 171 18.04 -10.87 2.18
N LYS A 172 18.52 -11.22 0.98
CA LYS A 172 19.50 -10.39 0.25
C LYS A 172 18.84 -9.14 -0.34
N ALA A 173 17.61 -9.24 -0.81
CA ALA A 173 16.83 -8.12 -1.32
C ALA A 173 16.50 -7.15 -0.18
N GLU A 174 16.12 -7.65 0.99
CA GLU A 174 15.91 -6.83 2.19
C GLU A 174 17.18 -6.06 2.57
N ALA A 175 18.34 -6.73 2.59
CA ALA A 175 19.62 -6.07 2.86
C ALA A 175 19.95 -4.98 1.83
N GLN A 176 19.64 -5.18 0.55
CA GLN A 176 19.82 -4.15 -0.48
C GLN A 176 18.87 -2.96 -0.30
N VAL A 177 17.61 -3.21 0.07
CA VAL A 177 16.64 -2.15 0.39
C VAL A 177 17.15 -1.31 1.56
N LEU A 178 17.55 -1.96 2.66
CA LEU A 178 18.10 -1.27 3.83
C LEU A 178 19.36 -0.48 3.51
N ALA A 179 20.29 -1.03 2.72
CA ALA A 179 21.50 -0.33 2.30
C ALA A 179 21.20 0.92 1.44
N ALA A 180 20.25 0.82 0.52
CA ALA A 180 19.83 1.94 -0.33
C ALA A 180 19.17 3.06 0.51
N LEU A 181 18.29 2.69 1.44
CA LEU A 181 17.65 3.63 2.38
C LEU A 181 18.69 4.30 3.30
N ALA A 182 19.59 3.52 3.90
CA ALA A 182 20.65 3.98 4.79
C ALA A 182 21.56 4.99 4.08
N THR A 183 21.97 4.68 2.86
CA THR A 183 22.80 5.57 2.02
C THR A 183 22.09 6.89 1.74
N ARG A 184 20.82 6.85 1.31
CA ARG A 184 20.07 8.05 0.94
C ARG A 184 19.75 8.92 2.16
N GLN A 185 19.34 8.30 3.26
CA GLN A 185 18.84 9.00 4.43
C GLN A 185 19.88 9.19 5.53
N GLN A 186 21.11 8.72 5.33
CA GLN A 186 22.24 8.89 6.24
C GLN A 186 21.94 8.34 7.65
N PHE A 187 21.50 7.08 7.72
CA PHE A 187 21.36 6.34 8.97
C PHE A 187 22.13 5.01 8.90
N SER A 188 22.35 4.37 10.04
CA SER A 188 23.02 3.07 10.06
C SER A 188 22.15 2.00 9.40
N PRO A 189 22.66 1.20 8.46
CA PRO A 189 21.92 0.04 7.98
C PRO A 189 21.70 -1.03 9.07
N THR A 190 22.40 -0.94 10.20
CA THR A 190 22.24 -1.84 11.37
C THR A 190 21.40 -1.24 12.49
N ASP A 191 20.87 -0.02 12.33
CA ASP A 191 19.96 0.58 13.30
C ASP A 191 18.62 -0.16 13.30
N LYS A 192 18.18 -0.63 14.47
CA LYS A 192 16.88 -1.29 14.68
C LYS A 192 15.82 -0.31 15.21
#